data_AF-A0AAV7HWV7-F1
#
_entry.id   AF-A0AAV7HWV7-F1
#
_cell.length_a   1.000
_cell.length_b   1.000
_cell.length_c   1.000
_cell.angle_alpha   90.00
_cell.angle_beta   90.00
_cell.angle_gamma   90.00
#
_symmetry.space_group_name_H-M   'P 1'
#
loop_
_entity.id
_entity.type
_entity.pdbx_description
1 polymer ?
#
loop_
_entity_poly.entity_id
_entity_poly.type
_entity_poly.pdbx_seq_one_letter_code
_entity_poly.pdbx_strand_id
1 'polypeptide(L)'
;MKKKKILQASVFFDHDLTPRESLIANKLRLEAKKLKGEVKGLSISNALTKSDHFPVVVTLHSTQPIAIAQLSNVMCSAPPSFSLRWCPSSAHSYKNSMFVSPLIAQNFATAITNDLNHALQKAIMNAARDAGMLKLLNSQPKSRNRYISKPWHDDECRAKKKQTKTLLYHCKLEGQPSILWQHYHHSKKEYFNLIKHKAEKFQEKLTWNFNNARSPKDFWSAINSVKGYSTRKNEIPLNTWYDYFSSLFTPRKESSISLPLDYHESLDQEFTMGELCNSVKK
;
A
#
# COMPACT_ATOMS: atom_id res chain seq x y z
N MET A 1 8.21 33.72 2.93
CA MET A 1 7.38 32.89 3.85
C MET A 1 6.76 31.73 3.06
N LYS A 2 7.11 30.47 3.36
CA LYS A 2 6.53 29.28 2.71
C LYS A 2 5.25 28.88 3.45
N LYS A 3 4.07 29.02 2.83
CA LYS A 3 2.80 28.51 3.38
C LYS A 3 2.87 26.97 3.45
N LYS A 4 2.84 26.40 4.66
CA LYS A 4 2.68 24.95 4.88
C LYS A 4 1.24 24.58 4.53
N LYS A 5 1.05 23.62 3.61
CA LYS A 5 -0.26 22.99 3.38
C LYS A 5 -0.46 21.92 4.45
N ILE A 6 -1.54 22.04 5.22
CA ILE A 6 -2.04 21.00 6.12
C ILE A 6 -3.00 20.14 5.29
N LEU A 7 -2.79 18.82 5.29
CA LEU A 7 -3.73 17.85 4.73
C LEU A 7 -4.57 17.32 5.89
N GLN A 8 -5.87 17.59 5.88
CA GLN A 8 -6.85 16.97 6.77
C GLN A 8 -7.58 15.87 5.98
N ALA A 9 -7.69 14.69 6.59
CA ALA A 9 -8.54 13.61 6.10
C ALA A 9 -9.47 13.20 7.25
N SER A 10 -10.77 13.19 6.99
CA SER A 10 -11.80 12.77 7.95
C SER A 10 -12.38 11.45 7.47
N VAL A 11 -12.49 10.47 8.37
CA VAL A 11 -13.15 9.18 8.11
C VAL A 11 -14.34 9.09 9.06
N PHE A 12 -15.51 8.75 8.51
CA PHE A 12 -16.78 8.66 9.24
C PHE A 12 -17.08 7.20 9.57
N PHE A 13 -17.70 6.95 10.73
CA PHE A 13 -18.18 5.63 11.17
C PHE A 13 -19.62 5.76 11.68
N ASP A 14 -20.43 4.71 11.51
CA ASP A 14 -21.84 4.64 11.92
C ASP A 14 -22.02 4.40 13.43
N HIS A 15 -23.22 4.71 13.94
CA HIS A 15 -23.58 4.62 15.36
C HIS A 15 -23.96 3.18 15.77
N ASP A 16 -23.08 2.55 16.56
CA ASP A 16 -23.36 2.02 17.90
C ASP A 16 -22.05 1.43 18.41
N LEU A 17 -21.30 2.22 19.19
CA LEU A 17 -20.02 1.74 19.71
C LEU A 17 -20.26 0.65 20.76
N THR A 18 -20.36 -0.59 20.28
CA THR A 18 -20.26 -1.77 21.13
C THR A 18 -18.96 -1.67 21.95
N PRO A 19 -18.85 -2.34 23.11
CA PRO A 19 -17.59 -2.37 23.88
C PRO A 19 -16.37 -2.74 23.02
N ARG A 20 -16.59 -3.50 21.94
CA ARG A 20 -15.61 -3.85 20.91
C ARG A 20 -15.13 -2.65 20.09
N GLU A 21 -15.99 -1.69 19.76
CA GLU A 21 -15.62 -0.51 18.97
C GLU A 21 -14.95 0.58 19.83
N SER A 22 -15.32 0.68 21.11
CA SER A 22 -14.53 1.40 22.13
C SER A 22 -13.12 0.82 22.28
N LEU A 23 -13.00 -0.51 22.24
CA LEU A 23 -11.71 -1.21 22.25
C LEU A 23 -10.91 -0.93 20.96
N ILE A 24 -11.56 -0.87 19.80
CA ILE A 24 -10.93 -0.54 18.51
C ILE A 24 -10.46 0.92 18.49
N ALA A 25 -11.25 1.87 18.99
CA ALA A 25 -10.85 3.27 19.11
C ALA A 25 -9.65 3.45 20.06
N ASN A 26 -9.65 2.76 21.20
CA ASN A 26 -8.51 2.74 22.13
C ASN A 26 -7.28 2.02 21.55
N LYS A 27 -7.48 0.96 20.76
CA LYS A 27 -6.41 0.27 20.03
C LYS A 27 -5.81 1.14 18.94
N LEU A 28 -6.62 1.87 18.18
CA LEU A 28 -6.16 2.87 17.19
C LEU A 28 -5.41 4.02 17.87
N ARG A 29 -5.84 4.45 19.06
CA ARG A 29 -5.14 5.44 19.89
C ARG A 29 -3.77 4.92 20.39
N LEU A 30 -3.67 3.65 20.73
CA LEU A 30 -2.42 2.98 21.14
C LEU A 30 -1.47 2.69 19.95
N GLU A 31 -2.00 2.28 18.81
CA GLU A 31 -1.26 2.06 17.56
C GLU A 31 -0.74 3.38 16.98
N ALA A 32 -1.51 4.47 17.07
CA ALA A 32 -1.08 5.81 16.71
C ALA A 32 0.08 6.31 17.60
N LYS A 33 0.14 5.89 18.87
CA LYS A 33 1.29 6.15 19.77
C LYS A 33 2.55 5.32 19.41
N LYS A 34 2.42 4.19 18.71
CA LYS A 34 3.56 3.35 18.28
C LYS A 34 4.21 3.83 16.98
N LEU A 35 3.50 4.61 16.17
CA LEU A 35 4.09 5.29 15.02
C LEU A 35 5.05 6.36 15.54
N LYS A 36 6.37 6.19 15.29
CA LYS A 36 7.47 7.11 15.67
C LYS A 36 7.43 8.47 14.93
N GLY A 37 6.26 9.07 14.82
CA GLY A 37 6.08 10.49 14.52
C GLY A 37 5.20 11.06 15.61
N GLU A 38 5.66 12.07 16.33
CA GLU A 38 4.93 12.68 17.45
C GLU A 38 3.52 13.12 17.02
N VAL A 39 2.51 12.28 17.29
CA VAL A 39 1.10 12.64 17.20
C VAL A 39 0.81 13.57 18.37
N LYS A 40 0.92 14.88 18.16
CA LYS A 40 0.70 15.87 19.24
C LYS A 40 -0.79 16.12 19.55
N GLY A 41 -1.73 15.69 18.72
CA GLY A 41 -3.15 15.91 18.99
C GLY A 41 -4.09 14.99 18.21
N LEU A 42 -4.91 14.26 18.96
CA LEU A 42 -6.13 13.60 18.48
C LEU A 42 -7.29 14.35 19.14
N SER A 43 -8.07 15.10 18.37
CA SER A 43 -9.25 15.80 18.89
C SER A 43 -10.50 15.25 18.20
N ILE A 44 -11.44 14.78 19.00
CA ILE A 44 -12.80 14.49 18.56
C ILE A 44 -13.52 15.83 18.57
N SER A 45 -14.03 16.27 17.42
CA SER A 45 -14.76 17.54 17.35
C SER A 45 -16.21 17.32 17.81
N ASN A 46 -16.57 17.86 18.97
CA ASN A 46 -17.94 17.85 19.51
C ASN A 46 -18.83 18.94 18.88
N ALA A 47 -18.51 19.41 17.68
CA ALA A 47 -19.37 20.36 16.99
C ALA A 47 -20.76 19.71 16.82
N LEU A 48 -21.82 20.40 17.25
CA LEU A 48 -23.22 20.01 17.04
C LEU A 48 -23.54 20.01 15.55
N THR A 49 -23.04 19.02 14.83
CA THR A 49 -23.58 18.63 13.55
C THR A 49 -24.73 17.68 13.84
N LYS A 50 -25.89 17.88 13.20
CA LYS A 50 -27.07 17.00 13.29
C LYS A 50 -26.83 15.62 12.63
N SER A 51 -25.61 15.13 12.71
CA SER A 51 -25.10 13.92 12.09
C SER A 51 -24.40 13.14 13.17
N ASP A 52 -24.81 11.89 13.33
CA ASP A 52 -24.34 11.00 14.39
C ASP A 52 -22.88 10.54 14.17
N HIS A 53 -22.27 10.84 13.03
CA HIS A 53 -20.88 10.44 12.80
C HIS A 53 -19.89 11.38 13.52
N PHE A 54 -19.27 10.92 14.62
CA PHE A 54 -18.22 11.68 15.32
C PHE A 54 -16.99 11.90 14.42
N PRO A 55 -16.70 13.14 13.98
CA PRO A 55 -15.55 13.40 13.14
C PRO A 55 -14.28 13.35 13.98
N VAL A 56 -13.45 12.32 13.74
CA VAL A 56 -12.10 12.23 14.31
C VAL A 56 -11.14 12.95 13.37
N VAL A 57 -10.60 14.08 13.83
CA VAL A 57 -9.60 14.84 13.08
C VAL A 57 -8.21 14.44 13.58
N VAL A 58 -7.43 13.78 12.71
CA VAL A 58 -6.04 13.43 12.99
C VAL A 58 -5.12 14.44 12.32
N THR A 59 -4.36 15.19 13.12
CA THR A 59 -3.43 16.21 12.60
C THR A 59 -2.00 15.71 12.73
N LEU A 60 -1.34 15.47 11.60
CA LEU A 60 0.05 15.01 11.56
C LEU A 60 0.98 16.14 11.13
N HIS A 61 1.84 16.61 12.04
CA HIS A 61 2.91 17.54 11.70
C HIS A 61 4.25 16.78 11.64
N SER A 62 4.69 16.42 10.44
CA SER A 62 6.04 15.91 10.25
C SER A 62 7.03 17.06 10.26
N THR A 63 7.71 17.29 11.39
CA THR A 63 8.76 18.31 11.53
C THR A 63 10.16 17.76 11.26
N GLN A 64 10.35 16.44 11.22
CA GLN A 64 11.64 15.84 10.88
C GLN A 64 11.61 15.28 9.45
N PRO A 65 12.61 15.61 8.60
CA PRO A 65 12.91 14.77 7.47
C PRO A 65 13.36 13.43 8.05
N ILE A 66 12.50 12.40 7.96
CA ILE A 66 12.88 11.04 8.31
C ILE A 66 14.12 10.73 7.48
N ALA A 67 15.27 10.58 8.13
CA ALA A 67 16.50 10.13 7.51
C ALA A 67 16.33 8.65 7.11
N ILE A 68 15.63 8.42 5.99
CA ILE A 68 15.45 7.10 5.37
C ILE A 68 16.82 6.47 5.00
N ALA A 69 17.88 7.27 4.99
CA ALA A 69 19.24 6.87 4.62
C ALA A 69 19.89 5.80 5.54
N GLN A 70 19.41 5.58 6.77
CA GLN A 70 20.04 4.59 7.67
C GLN A 70 19.38 3.20 7.68
N LEU A 71 18.15 3.05 7.16
CA LEU A 71 17.52 1.73 6.96
C LEU A 71 17.82 1.13 5.57
N SER A 72 18.39 1.90 4.65
CA SER A 72 18.68 1.47 3.27
C SER A 72 19.95 0.63 3.10
N ASN A 73 20.73 0.38 4.16
CA ASN A 73 22.01 -0.33 4.05
C ASN A 73 21.97 -1.81 4.44
N VAL A 74 20.82 -2.36 4.85
CA VAL A 74 20.65 -3.81 4.84
C VAL A 74 20.29 -4.20 3.41
N MET A 75 21.30 -4.25 2.54
CA MET A 75 21.16 -4.80 1.20
C MET A 75 20.97 -6.31 1.31
N CYS A 76 19.74 -6.74 1.59
CA CYS A 76 19.32 -8.09 1.29
C CYS A 76 19.34 -8.21 -0.23
N SER A 77 20.45 -8.71 -0.78
CA SER A 77 20.51 -9.09 -2.19
C SER A 77 19.47 -10.18 -2.40
N ALA A 78 18.32 -9.80 -2.96
CA ALA A 78 17.29 -10.75 -3.32
C ALA A 78 17.95 -11.86 -4.16
N PRO A 79 17.66 -13.14 -3.89
CA PRO A 79 18.27 -14.23 -4.62
C PRO A 79 18.00 -14.06 -6.13
N PRO A 80 18.96 -14.43 -6.99
CA PRO A 80 18.80 -14.30 -8.43
C PRO A 80 17.52 -15.02 -8.87
N SER A 81 16.68 -14.31 -9.64
CA SER A 81 15.48 -14.91 -10.21
C SER A 81 15.82 -15.62 -11.52
N PHE A 82 15.31 -16.83 -11.68
CA PHE A 82 15.50 -17.63 -12.90
C PHE A 82 14.17 -17.76 -13.63
N SER A 83 14.23 -17.76 -14.96
CA SER A 83 13.09 -18.11 -15.81
C SER A 83 13.45 -19.35 -16.61
N LEU A 84 12.56 -20.34 -16.57
CA LEU A 84 12.68 -21.54 -17.38
C LEU A 84 12.33 -21.19 -18.82
N ARG A 85 13.28 -21.41 -19.74
CA ARG A 85 13.04 -21.28 -21.19
C ARG A 85 13.20 -22.66 -21.81
N TRP A 86 12.09 -23.24 -22.26
CA TRP A 86 12.13 -24.51 -22.96
C TRP A 86 13.01 -24.42 -24.21
N CYS A 87 13.90 -25.39 -24.38
CA CYS A 87 14.81 -25.48 -25.52
C CYS A 87 14.74 -26.90 -26.11
N PRO A 88 14.24 -27.09 -27.35
CA PRO A 88 14.09 -28.42 -27.93
C PRO A 88 15.38 -29.23 -27.98
N SER A 89 16.52 -28.59 -28.23
CA SER A 89 17.82 -29.28 -28.28
C SER A 89 18.27 -29.82 -26.92
N SER A 90 17.87 -29.19 -25.82
CA SER A 90 18.19 -29.64 -24.45
C SER A 90 17.13 -30.59 -23.86
N ALA A 91 16.05 -30.90 -24.58
CA ALA A 91 14.91 -31.64 -24.05
C ALA A 91 15.27 -33.05 -23.58
N HIS A 92 16.17 -33.74 -24.29
CA HIS A 92 16.63 -35.08 -23.91
C HIS A 92 17.41 -35.05 -22.58
N SER A 93 18.36 -34.12 -22.44
CA SER A 93 19.11 -33.91 -21.19
C SER A 93 18.18 -33.62 -20.02
N TYR A 94 17.19 -32.75 -20.22
CA TYR A 94 16.20 -32.43 -19.19
C TYR A 94 15.40 -33.67 -18.75
N LYS A 95 14.91 -34.47 -19.70
CA LYS A 95 14.16 -35.70 -19.40
C LYS A 95 15.01 -36.70 -18.61
N ASN A 96 16.26 -36.89 -18.99
CA ASN A 96 17.18 -37.79 -18.28
C ASN A 96 17.46 -37.29 -16.85
N SER A 97 17.76 -35.99 -16.67
CA SER A 97 17.94 -35.39 -15.35
C SER A 97 16.69 -35.49 -14.47
N MET A 98 15.50 -35.36 -15.08
CA MET A 98 14.24 -35.51 -14.37
C MET A 98 14.03 -36.97 -13.95
N PHE A 99 14.23 -37.94 -14.85
CA PHE A 99 14.03 -39.36 -14.58
C PHE A 99 14.95 -39.91 -13.47
N VAL A 100 16.19 -39.43 -13.40
CA VAL A 100 17.18 -39.84 -12.38
C VAL A 100 17.01 -39.04 -11.07
N SER A 101 16.08 -38.09 -10.99
CA SER A 101 15.95 -37.23 -9.82
C SER A 101 15.44 -38.00 -8.60
N PRO A 102 16.22 -38.06 -7.49
CA PRO A 102 15.79 -38.75 -6.27
C PRO A 102 14.59 -38.06 -5.59
N LEU A 103 14.31 -36.81 -5.94
CA LEU A 103 13.17 -36.05 -5.44
C LEU A 103 11.83 -36.54 -6.01
N ILE A 104 11.84 -37.22 -7.15
CA ILE A 104 10.63 -37.80 -7.77
C ILE A 104 10.39 -39.23 -7.26
N ALA A 105 11.44 -39.94 -6.89
CA ALA A 105 11.37 -41.30 -6.35
C ALA A 105 10.84 -41.37 -4.91
N GLN A 106 10.28 -40.28 -4.37
CA GLN A 106 9.68 -40.28 -3.03
C GLN A 106 8.41 -41.13 -3.01
N ASN A 107 8.16 -41.80 -1.88
CA ASN A 107 6.97 -42.63 -1.71
C ASN A 107 5.70 -41.76 -1.64
N PHE A 108 4.92 -41.76 -2.72
CA PHE A 108 3.67 -41.02 -2.82
C PHE A 108 2.61 -41.45 -1.79
N ALA A 109 2.73 -42.65 -1.21
CA ALA A 109 1.76 -43.16 -0.25
C ALA A 109 1.84 -42.48 1.13
N THR A 110 3.00 -41.92 1.49
CA THR A 110 3.26 -41.43 2.86
C THR A 110 3.51 -39.93 2.93
N ALA A 111 3.63 -39.24 1.80
CA ALA A 111 4.03 -37.85 1.75
C ALA A 111 2.84 -36.89 1.74
N ILE A 112 2.99 -35.75 2.43
CA ILE A 112 2.01 -34.66 2.44
C ILE A 112 2.06 -33.94 1.08
N THR A 113 0.91 -33.55 0.54
CA THR A 113 0.79 -32.92 -0.80
C THR A 113 1.71 -31.71 -1.00
N ASN A 114 1.93 -30.90 0.04
CA ASN A 114 2.81 -29.73 -0.03
C ASN A 114 4.29 -30.13 -0.22
N ASP A 115 4.73 -31.19 0.45
CA ASP A 115 6.11 -31.67 0.34
C ASP A 115 6.36 -32.28 -1.03
N LEU A 116 5.40 -33.03 -1.56
CA LEU A 116 5.44 -33.57 -2.93
C LEU A 116 5.52 -32.45 -3.98
N ASN A 117 4.70 -31.41 -3.84
CA ASN A 117 4.73 -30.26 -4.74
C ASN A 117 6.08 -29.54 -4.68
N HIS A 118 6.61 -29.31 -3.48
CA HIS A 118 7.91 -28.68 -3.30
C HIS A 118 9.06 -29.54 -3.84
N ALA A 119 9.02 -30.87 -3.65
CA ALA A 119 9.97 -31.81 -4.23
C ALA A 119 9.93 -31.79 -5.76
N LEU A 120 8.73 -31.80 -6.35
CA LEU A 120 8.53 -31.70 -7.80
C LEU A 120 9.07 -30.38 -8.36
N GLN A 121 8.76 -29.24 -7.73
CA GLN A 121 9.28 -27.93 -8.15
C GLN A 121 10.80 -27.89 -8.11
N LYS A 122 11.42 -28.45 -7.05
CA LYS A 122 12.88 -28.57 -6.96
C LYS A 122 13.46 -29.48 -8.04
N ALA A 123 12.83 -30.62 -8.31
CA ALA A 123 13.26 -31.54 -9.36
C ALA A 123 13.24 -30.87 -10.75
N ILE A 124 12.14 -30.17 -11.08
CA ILE A 124 12.00 -29.40 -12.33
C ILE A 124 13.10 -28.35 -12.42
N MET A 125 13.33 -27.57 -11.36
CA MET A 125 14.33 -26.50 -11.37
C MET A 125 15.76 -27.04 -11.48
N ASN A 126 16.06 -28.19 -10.86
CA ASN A 126 17.38 -28.83 -10.97
C ASN A 126 17.59 -29.41 -12.37
N ALA A 127 16.64 -30.17 -12.90
CA ALA A 127 16.72 -30.71 -14.26
C ALA A 127 16.84 -29.59 -15.31
N ALA A 128 16.10 -28.48 -15.13
CA ALA A 128 16.21 -27.31 -16.00
C ALA A 128 17.58 -26.63 -15.90
N ARG A 129 18.19 -26.60 -14.71
CA ARG A 129 19.53 -26.06 -14.50
C ARG A 129 20.57 -26.89 -15.23
N ASP A 130 20.53 -28.21 -15.03
CA ASP A 130 21.49 -29.15 -15.58
C ASP A 130 21.42 -29.18 -17.12
N ALA A 131 20.22 -29.06 -17.68
CA ALA A 131 19.99 -28.97 -19.12
C ALA A 131 20.30 -27.58 -19.73
N GLY A 132 20.74 -26.61 -18.93
CA GLY A 132 21.01 -25.23 -19.39
C GLY A 132 19.76 -24.46 -19.82
N MET A 133 18.57 -24.87 -19.36
CA MET A 133 17.27 -24.22 -19.68
C MET A 133 16.92 -23.07 -18.74
N LEU A 134 17.67 -22.88 -17.65
CA LEU A 134 17.49 -21.73 -16.77
C LEU A 134 18.18 -20.51 -17.35
N LYS A 135 17.37 -19.55 -17.81
CA LYS A 135 17.87 -18.21 -18.12
C LYS A 135 17.94 -17.44 -16.81
N LEU A 136 19.15 -17.04 -16.41
CA LEU A 136 19.32 -16.03 -15.39
C LEU A 136 18.56 -14.80 -15.87
N LEU A 137 17.48 -14.45 -15.20
CA LEU A 137 16.94 -13.12 -15.37
C LEU A 137 18.03 -12.26 -14.76
N ASN A 138 18.72 -11.47 -15.60
CA ASN A 138 19.52 -10.35 -15.13
C ASN A 138 18.55 -9.33 -14.52
N SER A 139 17.96 -9.72 -13.40
CA SER A 139 17.36 -8.90 -12.38
C SER A 139 18.51 -8.31 -11.56
N GLN A 140 19.49 -7.70 -12.23
CA GLN A 140 19.76 -6.33 -11.83
C GLN A 140 18.36 -5.73 -11.77
N PRO A 141 17.83 -5.36 -10.59
CA PRO A 141 16.59 -4.63 -10.55
C PRO A 141 16.90 -3.46 -11.47
N LYS A 142 16.44 -3.53 -12.73
CA LYS A 142 16.46 -2.36 -13.57
C LYS A 142 15.68 -1.45 -12.66
N SER A 143 16.34 -0.47 -12.10
CA SER A 143 15.71 0.67 -11.47
C SER A 143 15.00 1.44 -12.61
N ARG A 144 14.16 0.75 -13.39
CA ARG A 144 12.74 0.96 -13.40
C ARG A 144 12.24 1.13 -11.95
N ASN A 145 12.65 2.14 -11.17
CA ASN A 145 12.10 3.49 -11.34
C ASN A 145 11.47 3.67 -12.72
N ARG A 146 10.45 2.84 -13.03
CA ARG A 146 9.31 3.28 -13.80
C ARG A 146 8.76 4.33 -12.85
N TYR A 147 9.34 5.52 -12.96
CA TYR A 147 8.83 6.75 -12.37
C TYR A 147 7.35 6.58 -12.53
N ILE A 148 6.63 6.43 -11.41
CA ILE A 148 5.19 6.24 -11.44
C ILE A 148 4.71 7.34 -12.37
N SER A 149 4.33 6.94 -13.59
CA SER A 149 4.09 7.91 -14.64
C SER A 149 2.91 8.68 -14.10
N LYS A 150 3.14 9.95 -13.78
CA LYS A 150 2.12 10.76 -13.13
C LYS A 150 0.90 10.68 -14.06
N PRO A 151 -0.27 10.18 -13.61
CA PRO A 151 -1.36 9.84 -14.54
C PRO A 151 -1.84 11.04 -15.36
N TRP A 152 -1.64 12.25 -14.83
CA TRP A 152 -1.94 13.53 -15.46
C TRP A 152 -0.89 14.04 -16.45
N HIS A 153 0.27 13.40 -16.56
CA HIS A 153 1.36 13.81 -17.46
C HIS A 153 1.26 13.07 -18.81
N ASP A 154 0.46 13.63 -19.70
CA ASP A 154 0.17 13.08 -21.03
C ASP A 154 1.15 13.54 -22.12
N ASP A 155 0.80 13.25 -23.38
CA ASP A 155 1.61 13.58 -24.56
C ASP A 155 1.76 15.07 -24.79
N GLU A 156 0.78 15.88 -24.40
CA GLU A 156 0.88 17.34 -24.50
C GLU A 156 1.99 17.87 -23.58
N CYS A 157 2.04 17.38 -22.34
CA CYS A 157 3.14 17.70 -21.43
C CYS A 157 4.50 17.25 -21.99
N ARG A 158 4.56 16.06 -22.63
CA ARG A 158 5.79 15.57 -23.28
C ARG A 158 6.19 16.44 -24.47
N ALA A 159 5.25 16.84 -25.31
CA ALA A 159 5.46 17.69 -26.47
C ALA A 159 5.97 19.08 -26.07
N LYS A 160 5.30 19.74 -25.11
CA LYS A 160 5.73 21.06 -24.62
C LYS A 160 7.10 21.01 -23.96
N LYS A 161 7.40 19.94 -23.21
CA LYS A 161 8.75 19.69 -22.65
C LYS A 161 9.80 19.51 -23.74
N LYS A 162 9.49 18.76 -24.81
CA LYS A 162 10.37 18.56 -25.96
C LYS A 162 10.63 19.91 -26.65
N GLN A 163 9.59 20.69 -26.94
CA GLN A 163 9.71 22.04 -27.51
C GLN A 163 10.60 22.96 -26.66
N THR A 164 10.36 23.00 -25.34
CA THR A 164 11.17 23.79 -24.40
C THR A 164 12.65 23.39 -24.46
N LYS A 165 12.95 22.08 -24.55
CA LYS A 165 14.32 21.57 -24.68
C LYS A 165 14.96 21.92 -26.02
N THR A 166 14.21 21.84 -27.11
CA THR A 166 14.68 22.24 -28.45
C THR A 166 15.06 23.72 -28.45
N LEU A 167 14.22 24.60 -27.89
CA LEU A 167 14.55 26.03 -27.77
C LEU A 167 15.82 26.26 -26.93
N LEU A 168 15.97 25.55 -25.81
CA LEU A 168 17.19 25.63 -24.99
C LEU A 168 18.44 25.20 -25.77
N TYR A 169 18.32 24.16 -26.61
CA TYR A 169 19.40 23.70 -27.45
C TYR A 169 19.82 24.79 -28.46
N HIS A 170 18.86 25.42 -29.16
CA HIS A 170 19.15 26.54 -30.08
C HIS A 170 19.77 27.74 -29.36
N CYS A 171 19.25 28.12 -28.18
CA CYS A 171 19.83 29.22 -27.38
C CYS A 171 21.31 28.99 -27.02
N LYS A 172 21.71 27.72 -26.83
CA LYS A 172 23.10 27.35 -26.52
C LYS A 172 24.00 27.33 -27.76
N LEU A 173 23.45 27.01 -28.93
CA LEU A 173 24.20 26.89 -30.17
C LEU A 173 24.51 28.25 -30.80
N GLU A 174 23.55 29.17 -30.80
CA GLU A 174 23.66 30.44 -31.55
C GLU A 174 24.39 31.58 -30.81
N GLY A 175 24.82 31.39 -29.56
CA GLY A 175 25.57 32.40 -28.82
C GLY A 175 24.74 33.65 -28.47
N GLN A 176 23.97 33.57 -27.37
CA GLN A 176 23.20 34.67 -26.75
C GLN A 176 22.39 35.64 -27.65
N PRO A 177 21.59 35.17 -28.62
CA PRO A 177 20.54 36.03 -29.19
C PRO A 177 19.44 36.29 -28.13
N SER A 178 19.26 37.57 -27.76
CA SER A 178 18.28 38.02 -26.73
C SER A 178 16.86 37.48 -26.98
N ILE A 179 16.44 37.42 -28.24
CA ILE A 179 15.10 36.99 -28.65
C ILE A 179 14.86 35.50 -28.40
N LEU A 180 15.83 34.61 -28.71
CA LEU A 180 15.65 33.18 -28.47
C LEU A 180 15.53 32.87 -26.98
N TRP A 181 16.28 33.58 -26.15
CA TRP A 181 16.15 33.46 -24.70
C TRP A 181 14.77 33.86 -24.21
N GLN A 182 14.18 34.94 -24.73
CA GLN A 182 12.80 35.33 -24.42
C GLN A 182 11.80 34.23 -24.81
N HIS A 183 11.93 33.64 -26.01
CA HIS A 183 11.08 32.51 -26.43
C HIS A 183 11.24 31.28 -25.55
N TYR A 184 12.47 30.93 -25.16
CA TYR A 184 12.72 29.83 -24.23
C TYR A 184 12.07 30.09 -22.85
N HIS A 185 12.25 31.28 -22.29
CA HIS A 185 11.64 31.65 -21.01
C HIS A 185 10.11 31.61 -21.07
N HIS A 186 9.52 32.08 -22.17
CA HIS A 186 8.10 31.99 -22.42
C HIS A 186 7.64 30.53 -22.48
N SER A 187 8.24 29.69 -23.34
CA SER A 187 7.90 28.28 -23.50
C SER A 187 8.05 27.49 -22.19
N LYS A 188 9.10 27.79 -21.41
CA LYS A 188 9.31 27.23 -20.07
C LYS A 188 8.18 27.61 -19.11
N LYS A 189 7.75 28.87 -19.09
CA LYS A 189 6.62 29.35 -18.26
C LYS A 189 5.33 28.63 -18.66
N GLU A 190 5.05 28.53 -19.96
CA GLU A 190 3.88 27.80 -20.46
C GLU A 190 3.90 26.32 -20.07
N TYR A 191 5.06 25.64 -20.19
CA TYR A 191 5.21 24.25 -19.75
C TYR A 191 4.89 24.09 -18.26
N PHE A 192 5.40 24.96 -17.40
CA PHE A 192 5.10 24.90 -15.96
C PHE A 192 3.63 25.18 -15.65
N ASN A 193 3.02 26.14 -16.34
CA ASN A 193 1.59 26.42 -16.21
C ASN A 193 0.75 25.23 -16.63
N LEU A 194 1.09 24.56 -17.73
CA LEU A 194 0.43 23.35 -18.20
C LEU A 194 0.52 22.22 -17.17
N ILE A 195 1.73 21.97 -16.65
CA ILE A 195 1.96 20.95 -15.61
C ILE A 195 1.14 21.24 -14.36
N LYS A 196 1.11 22.49 -13.91
CA LYS A 196 0.33 22.92 -12.75
C LYS A 196 -1.17 22.70 -12.99
N HIS A 197 -1.69 23.20 -14.12
CA HIS A 197 -3.09 23.07 -14.48
C HIS A 197 -3.54 21.60 -14.54
N LYS A 198 -2.77 20.73 -15.20
CA LYS A 198 -3.12 19.30 -15.28
C LYS A 198 -3.04 18.58 -13.94
N ALA A 199 -2.08 18.94 -13.09
CA ALA A 199 -1.99 18.39 -11.74
C ALA A 199 -3.19 18.81 -10.88
N GLU A 200 -3.60 20.08 -10.95
CA GLU A 200 -4.78 20.61 -10.24
C GLU A 200 -6.06 19.94 -10.72
N LYS A 201 -6.30 19.89 -12.03
CA LYS A 201 -7.46 19.23 -12.63
C LYS A 201 -7.54 17.74 -12.28
N PHE A 202 -6.41 17.05 -12.23
CA PHE A 202 -6.37 15.66 -11.79
C PHE A 202 -6.70 15.52 -10.31
N GLN A 203 -6.20 16.41 -9.45
CA GLN A 203 -6.55 16.43 -8.04
C GLN A 203 -8.05 16.68 -7.83
N GLU A 204 -8.64 17.63 -8.56
CA GLU A 204 -10.09 17.89 -8.54
C GLU A 204 -10.88 16.65 -8.95
N LYS A 205 -10.47 15.97 -10.04
CA LYS A 205 -11.07 14.72 -10.48
C LYS A 205 -10.99 13.63 -9.40
N LEU A 206 -9.85 13.50 -8.72
CA LEU A 206 -9.70 12.53 -7.64
C LEU A 206 -10.64 12.85 -6.47
N THR A 207 -10.65 14.10 -6.01
CA THR A 207 -11.56 14.55 -4.95
C THR A 207 -13.01 14.27 -5.33
N TRP A 208 -13.40 14.57 -6.57
CA TRP A 208 -14.74 14.29 -7.07
C TRP A 208 -15.04 12.78 -7.07
N ASN A 209 -14.12 11.94 -7.55
CA ASN A 209 -14.28 10.48 -7.54
C ASN A 209 -14.45 9.93 -6.11
N PHE A 210 -13.67 10.44 -5.14
CA PHE A 210 -13.78 10.02 -3.75
C PHE A 210 -15.11 10.45 -3.12
N ASN A 211 -15.53 11.70 -3.35
CA ASN A 211 -16.79 12.22 -2.80
C ASN A 211 -18.04 11.57 -3.40
N ASN A 212 -17.94 11.04 -4.62
CA ASN A 212 -19.06 10.41 -5.34
C ASN A 212 -18.99 8.88 -5.36
N ALA A 213 -18.05 8.25 -4.64
CA ALA A 213 -17.94 6.80 -4.57
C ALA A 213 -19.12 6.22 -3.77
N ARG A 214 -20.10 5.62 -4.46
CA ARG A 214 -21.28 4.99 -3.84
C ARG A 214 -21.07 3.52 -3.50
N SER A 215 -20.06 2.89 -4.08
CA SER A 215 -19.74 1.49 -3.83
C SER A 215 -18.27 1.33 -3.41
N PRO A 216 -17.94 0.28 -2.63
CA PRO A 216 -16.55 -0.07 -2.33
C PRO A 216 -15.70 -0.25 -3.61
N LYS A 217 -16.31 -0.73 -4.70
CA LYS A 217 -15.62 -0.90 -5.99
C LYS A 217 -15.17 0.44 -6.58
N ASP A 218 -16.02 1.46 -6.53
CA ASP A 218 -15.70 2.80 -7.04
C ASP A 218 -14.60 3.46 -6.20
N PHE A 219 -14.66 3.29 -4.88
CA PHE A 219 -13.63 3.77 -3.96
C PHE A 219 -12.27 3.15 -4.26
N TRP A 220 -12.19 1.82 -4.37
CA TRP A 220 -10.93 1.13 -4.70
C TRP A 220 -10.46 1.45 -6.11
N SER A 221 -11.36 1.66 -7.07
CA SER A 221 -11.01 2.14 -8.41
C SER A 221 -10.36 3.53 -8.36
N ALA A 222 -10.92 4.46 -7.59
CA ALA A 222 -10.34 5.79 -7.38
C ALA A 222 -8.95 5.70 -6.72
N ILE A 223 -8.79 4.87 -5.68
CA ILE A 223 -7.48 4.62 -5.05
C ILE A 223 -6.48 4.05 -6.05
N ASN A 224 -6.87 3.04 -6.82
CA ASN A 224 -5.98 2.38 -7.78
C ASN A 224 -5.54 3.31 -8.91
N SER A 225 -6.31 4.34 -9.24
CA SER A 225 -5.91 5.37 -10.19
C SER A 225 -4.75 6.26 -9.69
N VAL A 226 -4.58 6.38 -8.37
CA VAL A 226 -3.51 7.16 -7.72
C VAL A 226 -2.34 6.29 -7.33
N LYS A 227 -2.65 5.08 -6.85
CA LYS A 227 -1.68 4.08 -6.43
C LYS A 227 -0.94 3.61 -7.67
N GLY A 228 0.15 4.31 -8.00
CA GLY A 228 1.12 3.79 -8.95
C GLY A 228 1.46 2.35 -8.55
N TYR A 229 1.70 1.49 -9.55
CA TYR A 229 2.15 0.13 -9.29
C TYR A 229 3.48 0.16 -8.54
N SER A 230 3.41 0.22 -7.22
CA SER A 230 4.56 0.02 -6.35
C SER A 230 4.89 -1.46 -6.45
N THR A 231 5.85 -1.76 -7.31
CA THR A 231 6.43 -3.10 -7.44
C THR A 231 7.37 -3.42 -6.28
N ARG A 232 7.41 -2.56 -5.24
CA ARG A 232 8.11 -2.91 -4.00
C ARG A 232 7.42 -4.14 -3.43
N LYS A 233 8.06 -5.29 -3.64
CA LYS A 233 7.72 -6.51 -2.93
C LYS A 233 7.79 -6.16 -1.45
N ASN A 234 6.76 -6.56 -0.70
CA ASN A 234 6.84 -6.46 0.75
C ASN A 234 8.05 -7.29 1.17
N GLU A 235 9.03 -6.64 1.81
CA GLU A 235 10.28 -7.30 2.23
C GLU A 235 10.02 -8.29 3.36
N ILE A 236 8.90 -8.13 4.06
CA ILE A 236 8.47 -8.99 5.14
C ILE A 236 7.76 -10.22 4.53
N PRO A 237 8.32 -11.44 4.69
CA PRO A 237 7.68 -12.67 4.25
C PRO A 237 6.29 -12.83 4.87
N LEU A 238 5.39 -13.54 4.18
CA LEU A 238 4.03 -13.77 4.67
C LEU A 238 4.02 -14.49 6.03
N ASN A 239 4.93 -15.45 6.24
CA ASN A 239 5.04 -16.17 7.51
C ASN A 239 5.37 -15.23 8.67
N THR A 240 6.25 -14.25 8.45
CA THR A 240 6.58 -13.25 9.48
C THR A 240 5.36 -12.39 9.85
N TRP A 241 4.52 -12.05 8.87
CA TRP A 241 3.25 -11.39 9.16
C TRP A 241 2.30 -12.29 9.94
N TYR A 242 2.20 -13.56 9.55
CA TYR A 242 1.39 -14.54 10.24
C TYR A 242 1.82 -14.70 11.70
N ASP A 243 3.11 -14.89 11.96
CA ASP A 243 3.65 -15.03 13.30
C ASP A 243 3.39 -13.77 14.14
N TYR A 244 3.60 -12.59 13.55
CA TYR A 244 3.31 -11.30 14.19
C TYR A 244 1.83 -11.20 14.59
N PHE A 245 0.91 -11.42 13.66
CA PHE A 245 -0.51 -11.32 13.97
C PHE A 245 -0.99 -12.43 14.90
N SER A 246 -0.49 -13.65 14.74
CA SER A 246 -0.75 -14.76 15.66
C SER A 246 -0.28 -14.42 17.08
N SER A 247 0.86 -13.76 17.25
CA SER A 247 1.32 -13.31 18.57
C SER A 247 0.45 -12.18 19.16
N LEU A 248 -0.03 -11.25 18.32
CA LEU A 248 -0.91 -10.16 18.74
C LEU A 248 -2.31 -10.61 19.13
N PHE A 249 -2.80 -11.65 18.46
CA PHE A 249 -4.13 -12.22 18.65
C PHE A 249 -4.08 -13.58 19.35
N THR A 250 -2.93 -13.95 19.94
CA THR A 250 -2.88 -15.13 20.80
C THR A 250 -3.93 -14.91 21.86
N PRO A 251 -4.94 -15.80 21.97
CA PRO A 251 -5.94 -15.70 23.02
C PRO A 251 -5.17 -15.51 24.30
N ARG A 252 -5.40 -14.41 25.01
CA ARG A 252 -4.81 -14.26 26.34
C ARG A 252 -5.23 -15.55 27.04
N LYS A 253 -4.27 -16.39 27.43
CA LYS A 253 -4.55 -17.58 28.23
C LYS A 253 -5.54 -17.08 29.25
N GLU A 254 -6.75 -17.62 29.23
CA GLU A 254 -7.80 -17.19 30.12
C GLU A 254 -7.22 -17.41 31.51
N SER A 255 -6.62 -16.36 32.06
CA SER A 255 -6.39 -16.28 33.48
C SER A 255 -7.78 -16.49 33.98
N SER A 256 -7.98 -17.58 34.73
CA SER A 256 -9.18 -17.94 35.45
C SER A 256 -9.47 -16.88 36.52
N ILE A 257 -9.49 -15.62 36.09
CA ILE A 257 -10.14 -14.51 36.72
C ILE A 257 -11.59 -14.90 36.51
N SER A 258 -12.10 -15.62 37.50
CA SER A 258 -13.49 -15.46 37.89
C SER A 258 -13.67 -13.95 38.03
N LEU A 259 -14.11 -13.32 36.94
CA LEU A 259 -14.66 -11.99 37.04
C LEU A 259 -15.83 -12.18 38.01
N PRO A 260 -15.88 -11.42 39.11
CA PRO A 260 -17.11 -11.34 39.88
C PRO A 260 -18.19 -11.03 38.86
N LEU A 261 -19.17 -11.92 38.72
CA LEU A 261 -20.42 -11.53 38.13
C LEU A 261 -21.00 -10.53 39.13
N ASP A 262 -20.61 -9.26 38.97
CA ASP A 262 -21.21 -8.15 39.68
C ASP A 262 -22.61 -8.03 39.12
N TYR A 263 -23.51 -8.86 39.64
CA TYR A 263 -24.94 -8.75 39.43
C TYR A 263 -25.35 -7.41 40.02
N HIS A 264 -25.67 -6.46 39.15
CA HIS A 264 -26.17 -5.18 39.56
C HIS A 264 -27.66 -5.35 39.84
N GLU A 265 -28.01 -5.41 41.12
CA GLU A 265 -29.35 -5.78 41.60
C GLU A 265 -30.49 -5.01 40.93
N SER A 266 -30.26 -3.77 40.47
CA SER A 266 -31.28 -2.96 39.79
C SER A 266 -31.22 -2.96 38.25
N LEU A 267 -30.10 -3.38 37.64
CA LEU A 267 -29.92 -3.34 36.17
C LEU A 267 -30.11 -4.72 35.54
N ASP A 268 -29.86 -5.77 36.32
CA ASP A 268 -30.02 -7.16 35.88
C ASP A 268 -31.40 -7.75 36.26
N GLN A 269 -32.35 -6.92 36.71
CA GLN A 269 -33.73 -7.36 36.92
C GLN A 269 -34.42 -7.57 35.57
N GLU A 270 -35.39 -8.48 35.54
CA GLU A 270 -36.27 -8.64 34.40
C GLU A 270 -37.04 -7.32 34.15
N PHE A 271 -37.12 -6.91 32.88
CA PHE A 271 -37.85 -5.69 32.50
C PHE A 271 -39.31 -5.79 32.93
N THR A 272 -39.80 -4.74 33.58
CA THR A 272 -41.20 -4.69 33.98
C THR A 272 -42.09 -4.37 32.78
N MET A 273 -43.32 -4.88 32.78
CA MET A 273 -44.32 -4.56 31.74
C MET A 273 -44.58 -3.05 31.63
N GLY A 274 -44.44 -2.31 32.73
CA GLY A 274 -44.60 -0.85 32.77
C GLY A 274 -43.52 -0.11 31.98
N GLU A 275 -42.25 -0.51 32.12
CA GLU A 275 -41.14 0.03 31.34
C GLU A 275 -41.32 -0.28 29.85
N LEU A 276 -41.76 -1.49 29.53
CA LEU A 276 -42.05 -1.89 28.16
C LEU A 276 -43.14 -1.00 27.54
N CYS A 277 -44.26 -0.82 28.24
CA CYS A 277 -45.35 0.08 27.81
C CYS A 277 -44.90 1.54 27.66
N ASN A 278 -43.98 2.02 28.50
CA ASN A 278 -43.44 3.37 28.40
C ASN A 278 -42.47 3.54 27.22
N SER A 279 -41.74 2.48 26.85
CA SER A 279 -40.82 2.50 25.71
C SER A 279 -41.54 2.58 24.36
N VAL A 280 -42.73 1.98 24.26
CA VAL A 280 -43.56 1.95 23.03
C VAL A 280 -44.32 3.26 22.81
N LYS A 281 -44.47 4.10 23.84
CA LYS A 281 -45.21 5.37 23.78
C LYS A 281 -44.38 6.57 23.30
N LYS A 282 -43.15 6.35 22.80
CA LYS A 282 -42.35 7.37 22.10
C LYS A 282 -42.45 7.17 20.59
#